data_AF-A0A2N2ZAA4-F1
#
_entry.id   AF-A0A2N2ZAA4-F1
#
_cell.length_a   1.000
_cell.length_b   1.000
_cell.length_c   1.000
_cell.angle_alpha   90.00
_cell.angle_beta   90.00
_cell.angle_gamma   90.00
#
_symmetry.space_group_name_H-M   'P 1'
#
loop_
_entity.id
_entity.type
_entity.pdbx_description
1 polymer ?
#
loop_
_entity_poly.entity_id
_entity_poly.type
_entity_poly.pdbx_seq_one_letter_code
_entity_poly.pdbx_strand_id
1 'polypeptide(L)'
;MKNLGFLALALVCSAWISSAQVVTIIPENPQTNNDVTITYDASLGNAQLLGYQGNVYTYTGVITGESYGDWDWKHTRNNWGAINPNTLMTKVGDNLYEISFNIRDFYEIEPDEVVLKLAFLFHNQDYSLVGRTENGGDILVEINKQSAGDYVSHQVVDEILMITVEGGIFEIQFFNNSIVKAE
;
A
#
# COMPACT_ATOMS: atom_id res chain seq x y z
N MET A 1 54.77 -11.08 23.14
CA MET A 1 53.43 -11.67 23.36
C MET A 1 52.47 -10.93 22.44
N LYS A 2 51.76 -11.69 21.60
CA LYS A 2 50.88 -11.20 20.53
C LYS A 2 49.56 -10.73 21.13
N ASN A 3 49.23 -9.44 21.03
CA ASN A 3 47.86 -8.97 21.24
C ASN A 3 47.34 -8.44 19.91
N LEU A 4 46.93 -9.40 19.09
CA LEU A 4 46.14 -9.23 17.89
C LEU A 4 44.67 -9.34 18.34
N GLY A 5 43.93 -8.24 18.27
CA GLY A 5 42.48 -8.18 18.51
C GLY A 5 41.96 -6.91 17.85
N PHE A 6 41.68 -6.92 16.54
CA PHE A 6 40.34 -7.16 15.98
C PHE A 6 39.23 -6.41 16.74
N LEU A 7 38.87 -5.22 16.25
CA LEU A 7 37.53 -5.03 15.71
C LEU A 7 37.54 -3.87 14.72
N ALA A 8 37.46 -4.23 13.45
CA ALA A 8 37.19 -3.29 12.38
C ALA A 8 35.85 -2.60 12.66
N LEU A 9 35.87 -1.27 12.60
CA LEU A 9 34.71 -0.41 12.50
C LEU A 9 34.02 -0.69 11.16
N ALA A 10 33.34 -1.84 11.06
CA ALA A 10 32.50 -2.19 9.94
C ALA A 10 31.17 -1.46 10.12
N LEU A 11 31.15 -0.27 9.55
CA LEU A 11 30.02 0.58 9.29
C LEU A 11 28.99 -0.20 8.44
N VAL A 12 28.25 -1.13 9.05
CA VAL A 12 27.06 -1.73 8.45
C VAL A 12 25.92 -0.72 8.66
N CYS A 13 26.04 0.41 7.96
CA CYS A 13 24.88 1.18 7.57
C CYS A 13 24.28 0.40 6.40
N SER A 14 23.61 -0.71 6.71
CA SER A 14 22.65 -1.31 5.79
C SER A 14 21.58 -0.24 5.60
N ALA A 15 21.77 0.58 4.57
CA ALA A 15 20.72 1.40 4.02
C ALA A 15 19.58 0.42 3.76
N TRP A 16 18.56 0.49 4.62
CA TRP A 16 17.29 -0.10 4.33
C TRP A 16 16.84 0.62 3.07
N ILE A 17 17.06 0.00 1.91
CA ILE A 17 16.41 0.39 0.68
C ILE A 17 14.95 0.07 0.95
N SER A 18 14.24 1.04 1.55
CA SER A 18 12.80 1.08 1.48
C SER A 18 12.51 1.10 -0.01
N SER A 19 11.95 0.01 -0.56
CA SER A 19 11.40 0.04 -1.91
C SER A 19 10.41 1.20 -1.90
N ALA A 20 10.81 2.30 -2.51
CA ALA A 20 10.04 3.52 -2.47
C ALA A 20 8.67 3.20 -3.07
N GLN A 21 7.61 3.37 -2.28
CA GLN A 21 6.26 3.15 -2.75
C GLN A 21 6.03 4.09 -3.93
N VAL A 22 5.65 3.52 -5.07
CA VAL A 22 5.40 4.26 -6.32
C VAL A 22 4.28 5.28 -6.14
N VAL A 23 3.40 5.03 -5.17
CA VAL A 23 2.27 5.87 -4.80
C VAL A 23 2.29 6.13 -3.30
N THR A 24 1.99 7.35 -2.89
CA THR A 24 1.64 7.70 -1.52
C THR A 24 0.16 8.07 -1.44
N ILE A 25 -0.44 7.84 -0.27
CA ILE A 25 -1.84 8.14 0.03
C ILE A 25 -1.95 8.96 1.31
N ILE A 26 -2.77 10.00 1.29
CA ILE A 26 -3.06 10.85 2.46
C ILE A 26 -4.58 10.97 2.62
N PRO A 27 -5.15 10.75 3.82
CA PRO A 27 -4.47 10.30 5.04
C PRO A 27 -3.92 8.86 4.89
N GLU A 28 -2.95 8.50 5.72
CA GLU A 28 -2.47 7.12 5.78
C GLU A 28 -3.57 6.17 6.27
N ASN A 29 -3.62 4.97 5.70
CA ASN A 29 -4.60 3.94 6.03
C ASN A 29 -6.06 4.44 6.11
N PRO A 30 -6.57 5.06 5.03
CA PRO A 30 -7.92 5.63 5.03
C PRO A 30 -8.97 4.52 5.16
N GLN A 31 -10.17 4.94 5.57
CA GLN A 31 -11.37 4.10 5.49
C GLN A 31 -12.08 4.30 4.15
N THR A 32 -12.93 3.35 3.74
CA THR A 32 -13.70 3.44 2.48
C THR A 32 -14.52 4.73 2.32
N ASN A 33 -14.92 5.37 3.42
CA ASN A 33 -15.72 6.60 3.37
C ASN A 33 -14.87 7.88 3.38
N ASN A 34 -13.54 7.77 3.43
CA ASN A 34 -12.67 8.94 3.54
C ASN A 34 -12.36 9.56 2.19
N ASP A 35 -12.11 10.87 2.24
CA ASP A 35 -11.42 11.61 1.19
C ASP A 35 -9.94 11.27 1.24
N VAL A 36 -9.35 11.07 0.07
CA VAL A 36 -7.94 10.74 -0.09
C VAL A 36 -7.29 11.58 -1.17
N THR A 37 -5.98 11.79 -1.01
CA THR A 37 -5.08 12.30 -2.04
C THR A 37 -4.08 11.22 -2.37
N ILE A 38 -4.03 10.84 -3.64
CA ILE A 38 -3.08 9.88 -4.21
C ILE A 38 -2.00 10.67 -4.92
N THR A 39 -0.74 10.48 -4.53
CA THR A 39 0.42 11.04 -5.24
C THR A 39 1.19 9.92 -5.91
N TYR A 40 1.38 10.03 -7.22
CA TYR A 40 2.20 9.14 -8.03
C TYR A 40 3.54 9.80 -8.36
N ASP A 41 4.63 9.09 -8.07
CA ASP A 41 5.98 9.47 -8.48
C ASP A 41 6.43 8.66 -9.70
N ALA A 42 6.44 9.32 -10.86
CA ALA A 42 6.81 8.71 -12.13
C ALA A 42 8.31 8.39 -12.26
N SER A 43 9.14 8.83 -11.31
CA SER A 43 10.55 8.44 -11.23
C SER A 43 10.78 7.10 -10.53
N LEU A 44 9.76 6.58 -9.84
CA LEU A 44 9.77 5.30 -9.15
C LEU A 44 9.13 4.18 -9.98
N GLY A 45 9.19 2.96 -9.47
CA GLY A 45 8.60 1.78 -10.11
C GLY A 45 9.34 1.42 -11.40
N ASN A 46 8.60 1.14 -12.47
CA ASN A 46 9.20 0.86 -13.78
C ASN A 46 9.69 2.12 -14.54
N ALA A 47 9.47 3.32 -13.98
CA ALA A 47 9.90 4.61 -14.49
C ALA A 47 9.53 4.93 -15.96
N GLN A 48 8.52 4.26 -16.55
CA GLN A 48 8.15 4.49 -17.96
C GLN A 48 7.60 5.90 -18.23
N LEU A 49 7.10 6.58 -17.20
CA LEU A 49 6.57 7.94 -17.26
C LEU A 49 7.58 9.00 -16.81
N LEU A 50 8.83 8.62 -16.50
CA LEU A 50 9.88 9.55 -16.10
C LEU A 50 10.13 10.61 -17.18
N GLY A 51 10.05 11.88 -16.80
CA GLY A 51 10.26 13.01 -17.71
C GLY A 51 9.16 13.23 -18.74
N TYR A 52 8.06 12.46 -18.70
CA TYR A 52 6.92 12.68 -19.58
C TYR A 52 6.28 14.06 -19.32
N GLN A 53 5.92 14.77 -20.40
CA GLN A 53 5.44 16.15 -20.35
C GLN A 53 3.96 16.31 -20.71
N GLY A 54 3.27 15.22 -21.07
CA GLY A 54 1.85 15.25 -21.39
C GLY A 54 0.95 14.93 -20.19
N ASN A 55 -0.33 14.76 -20.47
CA ASN A 55 -1.33 14.37 -19.48
C ASN A 55 -1.12 12.93 -19.01
N VAL A 56 -1.08 12.73 -17.70
CA VAL A 56 -1.06 11.41 -17.06
C VAL A 56 -2.45 11.13 -16.50
N TYR A 57 -2.96 9.94 -16.79
CA TYR A 57 -4.24 9.44 -16.29
C TYR A 57 -3.99 8.21 -15.44
N THR A 58 -4.95 7.87 -14.58
CA THR A 58 -4.94 6.59 -13.87
C THR A 58 -6.03 5.65 -14.41
N TYR A 59 -5.65 4.39 -14.67
CA TYR A 59 -6.57 3.27 -14.72
C TYR A 59 -6.63 2.68 -13.32
N THR A 60 -7.82 2.70 -12.73
CA THR A 60 -7.97 2.39 -11.30
C THR A 60 -9.26 1.64 -11.01
N GLY A 61 -9.19 0.80 -9.99
CA GLY A 61 -10.28 0.04 -9.40
C GLY A 61 -9.95 -0.30 -7.95
N VAL A 62 -10.71 -1.23 -7.38
CA VAL A 62 -10.53 -1.68 -5.99
C VAL A 62 -10.47 -3.19 -5.88
N ILE A 63 -9.81 -3.68 -4.84
CA ILE A 63 -9.90 -5.07 -4.37
C ILE A 63 -10.85 -5.08 -3.18
N THR A 64 -11.86 -5.94 -3.20
CA THR A 64 -12.86 -6.04 -2.13
C THR A 64 -12.93 -7.45 -1.59
N GLY A 65 -13.79 -7.69 -0.59
CA GLY A 65 -14.02 -9.03 -0.05
C GLY A 65 -14.56 -10.03 -1.08
N GLU A 66 -15.11 -9.55 -2.20
CA GLU A 66 -15.61 -10.39 -3.30
C GLU A 66 -14.55 -10.71 -4.36
N SER A 67 -13.37 -10.08 -4.30
CA SER A 67 -12.29 -10.32 -5.25
C SER A 67 -11.66 -11.71 -5.03
N TYR A 68 -11.36 -12.41 -6.12
CA TYR A 68 -10.63 -13.69 -6.06
C TYR A 68 -9.14 -13.53 -5.74
N GLY A 69 -8.61 -12.31 -5.84
CA GLY A 69 -7.23 -11.98 -5.52
C GLY A 69 -6.85 -10.59 -6.04
N ASP A 70 -5.57 -10.25 -5.92
CA ASP A 70 -5.00 -8.93 -6.24
C ASP A 70 -5.11 -8.51 -7.72
N TRP A 71 -5.48 -9.44 -8.61
CA TRP A 71 -5.71 -9.21 -10.03
C TRP A 71 -7.19 -8.98 -10.38
N ASP A 72 -8.11 -9.29 -9.47
CA ASP A 72 -9.56 -9.25 -9.71
C ASP A 72 -10.15 -7.92 -9.23
N TRP A 73 -9.87 -6.88 -10.02
CA TRP A 73 -10.28 -5.52 -9.71
C TRP A 73 -11.77 -5.33 -9.94
N LYS A 74 -12.43 -4.75 -8.94
CA LYS A 74 -13.83 -4.31 -9.02
C LYS A 74 -13.89 -2.80 -9.24
N HIS A 75 -15.06 -2.33 -9.67
CA HIS A 75 -15.37 -0.90 -9.80
C HIS A 75 -14.36 -0.10 -10.62
N THR A 76 -13.83 -0.70 -11.69
CA THR A 76 -12.86 0.00 -12.54
C THR A 76 -13.52 1.20 -13.21
N ARG A 77 -12.89 2.38 -13.14
CA ARG A 77 -13.51 3.63 -13.63
C ARG A 77 -13.59 3.76 -15.15
N ASN A 78 -12.98 2.83 -15.86
CA ASN A 78 -12.95 2.75 -17.31
C ASN A 78 -12.57 1.33 -17.75
N ASN A 79 -12.71 1.05 -19.03
CA ASN A 79 -12.12 -0.13 -19.66
C ASN A 79 -10.62 0.09 -19.87
N TRP A 80 -9.84 -0.99 -19.80
CA TRP A 80 -8.42 -0.95 -20.14
C TRP A 80 -8.22 -0.44 -21.58
N GLY A 81 -7.33 0.53 -21.76
CA GLY A 81 -7.07 1.16 -23.07
C GLY A 81 -8.02 2.31 -23.45
N ALA A 82 -8.94 2.71 -22.57
CA ALA A 82 -9.86 3.82 -22.81
C ALA A 82 -9.60 5.00 -21.87
N ILE A 83 -9.56 6.24 -22.36
CA ILE A 83 -9.34 7.41 -21.51
C ILE A 83 -10.61 7.77 -20.72
N ASN A 84 -10.44 8.05 -19.42
CA ASN A 84 -11.47 8.67 -18.59
C ASN A 84 -11.00 10.06 -18.13
N PRO A 85 -11.67 11.16 -18.52
CA PRO A 85 -11.32 12.50 -18.06
C PRO A 85 -11.35 12.66 -16.53
N ASN A 86 -12.16 11.88 -15.82
CA ASN A 86 -12.27 11.93 -14.36
C ASN A 86 -11.07 11.28 -13.65
N THR A 87 -10.17 10.62 -14.38
CA THR A 87 -8.95 10.02 -13.84
C THR A 87 -7.68 10.78 -14.26
N LEU A 88 -7.84 11.98 -14.81
CA LEU A 88 -6.73 12.87 -15.13
C LEU A 88 -6.02 13.31 -13.83
N MET A 89 -4.71 13.11 -13.79
CA MET A 89 -3.88 13.54 -12.68
C MET A 89 -3.45 15.01 -12.86
N THR A 90 -3.28 15.71 -11.74
CA THR A 90 -2.72 17.06 -11.68
C THR A 90 -1.21 16.98 -11.46
N LYS A 91 -0.40 17.59 -12.33
CA LYS A 91 1.05 17.67 -12.13
C LYS A 91 1.38 18.68 -11.03
N VAL A 92 2.05 18.24 -9.96
CA VAL A 92 2.37 19.07 -8.78
C VAL A 92 3.86 19.27 -8.55
N GLY A 93 4.70 18.54 -9.29
CA GLY A 93 6.15 18.67 -9.24
C GLY A 93 6.83 17.95 -10.40
N ASP A 94 8.16 17.88 -10.33
CA ASP A 94 8.93 17.09 -11.28
C ASP A 94 8.60 15.61 -11.11
N ASN A 95 7.99 15.01 -12.12
CA ASN A 95 7.53 13.62 -12.13
C ASN A 95 6.45 13.28 -11.07
N LEU A 96 5.93 14.27 -10.35
CA LEU A 96 4.89 14.08 -9.32
C LEU A 96 3.50 14.48 -9.84
N TYR A 97 2.54 13.58 -9.65
CA TYR A 97 1.18 13.70 -10.13
C TYR A 97 0.19 13.35 -9.03
N GLU A 98 -0.85 14.16 -8.83
CA GLU A 98 -1.85 13.98 -7.77
C GLU A 98 -3.28 13.86 -8.30
N ILE A 99 -4.10 13.07 -7.60
CA ILE A 99 -5.56 13.08 -7.74
C ILE A 99 -6.18 12.97 -6.34
N SER A 100 -7.28 13.69 -6.10
CA SER A 100 -8.01 13.64 -4.84
C SER A 100 -9.47 13.28 -5.07
N PHE A 101 -10.02 12.42 -4.21
CA PHE A 101 -11.40 11.94 -4.32
C PHE A 101 -11.89 11.30 -3.01
N ASN A 102 -13.22 11.21 -2.82
CA ASN A 102 -13.81 10.34 -1.82
C ASN A 102 -13.82 8.90 -2.33
N ILE A 103 -13.28 7.93 -1.57
CA ILE A 103 -13.15 6.54 -2.05
C ILE A 103 -14.52 5.95 -2.43
N ARG A 104 -15.52 6.03 -1.53
CA ARG A 104 -16.85 5.46 -1.78
C ARG A 104 -17.51 6.08 -2.99
N ASP A 105 -17.55 7.41 -3.04
CA ASP A 105 -18.25 8.11 -4.12
C ASP A 105 -17.56 7.91 -5.47
N PHE A 106 -16.23 7.89 -5.48
CA PHE A 106 -15.45 7.76 -6.72
C PHE A 106 -15.59 6.38 -7.34
N TYR A 107 -15.58 5.32 -6.53
CA TYR A 107 -15.74 3.95 -7.01
C TYR A 107 -17.19 3.45 -6.98
N GLU A 108 -18.15 4.28 -6.56
CA GLU A 108 -19.58 3.91 -6.46
C GLU A 108 -19.79 2.66 -5.57
N ILE A 109 -19.07 2.59 -4.44
CA ILE A 109 -19.10 1.43 -3.54
C ILE A 109 -20.43 1.36 -2.78
N GLU A 110 -21.04 0.17 -2.74
CA GLU A 110 -22.29 -0.08 -2.01
C GLU A 110 -22.08 -0.09 -0.48
N PRO A 111 -23.07 0.32 0.35
CA PRO A 111 -22.89 0.55 1.79
C PRO A 111 -22.26 -0.60 2.58
N ASP A 112 -22.52 -1.84 2.19
CA ASP A 112 -22.07 -3.08 2.84
C ASP A 112 -20.77 -3.66 2.24
N GLU A 113 -20.27 -3.08 1.15
CA GLU A 113 -19.02 -3.52 0.53
C GLU A 113 -17.80 -2.91 1.23
N VAL A 114 -16.83 -3.78 1.54
CA VAL A 114 -15.57 -3.40 2.18
C VAL A 114 -14.45 -3.43 1.15
N VAL A 115 -13.79 -2.28 0.97
CA VAL A 115 -12.60 -2.17 0.12
C VAL A 115 -11.37 -2.56 0.93
N LEU A 116 -10.55 -3.45 0.39
CA LEU A 116 -9.31 -3.91 1.03
C LEU A 116 -8.09 -3.18 0.46
N LYS A 117 -8.09 -2.92 -0.85
CA LYS A 117 -6.99 -2.24 -1.54
C LYS A 117 -7.52 -1.33 -2.64
N LEU A 118 -6.85 -0.21 -2.86
CA LEU A 118 -6.98 0.59 -4.08
C LEU A 118 -5.94 0.09 -5.08
N ALA A 119 -6.32 -0.02 -6.35
CA ALA A 119 -5.47 -0.53 -7.41
C ALA A 119 -5.26 0.52 -8.50
N PHE A 120 -4.01 0.68 -8.95
CA PHE A 120 -3.62 1.75 -9.86
C PHE A 120 -2.66 1.28 -10.94
N LEU A 121 -2.83 1.86 -12.12
CA LEU A 121 -1.85 1.98 -13.18
C LEU A 121 -1.91 3.39 -13.72
N PHE A 122 -0.75 4.01 -13.96
CA PHE A 122 -0.69 5.36 -14.51
C PHE A 122 -0.28 5.29 -15.97
N HIS A 123 -0.88 6.09 -16.84
CA HIS A 123 -0.60 5.98 -18.26
C HIS A 123 -0.71 7.33 -18.96
N ASN A 124 -0.03 7.41 -20.10
CA ASN A 124 -0.23 8.51 -21.05
C ASN A 124 -1.49 8.29 -21.89
N GLN A 125 -1.83 9.27 -22.73
CA GLN A 125 -3.11 9.30 -23.45
C GLN A 125 -3.37 8.10 -24.37
N ASP A 126 -2.34 7.48 -24.93
CA ASP A 126 -2.45 6.35 -25.88
C ASP A 126 -2.04 5.00 -25.27
N TYR A 127 -1.80 4.95 -23.95
CA TYR A 127 -1.34 3.75 -23.23
C TYR A 127 0.02 3.19 -23.69
N SER A 128 0.80 3.93 -24.48
CA SER A 128 2.14 3.50 -24.90
C SER A 128 3.15 3.52 -23.75
N LEU A 129 2.89 4.31 -22.71
CA LEU A 129 3.67 4.35 -21.48
C LEU A 129 2.74 4.02 -20.30
N VAL A 130 3.14 3.04 -19.49
CA VAL A 130 2.38 2.64 -18.30
C VAL A 130 3.29 2.53 -17.09
N GLY A 131 3.03 3.40 -16.11
CA GLY A 131 3.61 3.35 -14.77
C GLY A 131 3.12 2.13 -13.98
N ARG A 132 4.08 1.33 -13.52
CA ARG A 132 3.88 0.09 -12.76
C ARG A 132 4.84 0.03 -11.58
N THR A 133 4.70 -0.99 -10.75
CA THR A 133 5.77 -1.37 -9.81
C THR A 133 7.08 -1.68 -10.56
N GLU A 134 8.20 -1.68 -9.84
CA GLU A 134 9.53 -1.97 -10.41
C GLU A 134 9.58 -3.32 -11.13
N ASN A 135 8.86 -4.32 -10.62
CA ASN A 135 8.75 -5.65 -11.22
C ASN A 135 7.71 -5.74 -12.36
N GLY A 136 7.13 -4.62 -12.78
CA GLY A 136 6.11 -4.56 -13.82
C GLY A 136 4.72 -5.07 -13.40
N GLY A 137 4.49 -5.27 -12.10
CA GLY A 137 3.18 -5.60 -11.55
C GLY A 137 2.33 -4.38 -11.23
N ASP A 138 1.10 -4.62 -10.85
CA ASP A 138 0.12 -3.61 -10.48
C ASP A 138 0.46 -2.89 -9.17
N ILE A 139 0.04 -1.62 -9.05
CA ILE A 139 0.29 -0.82 -7.86
C ILE A 139 -0.93 -0.95 -6.95
N LEU A 140 -0.74 -1.56 -5.78
CA LEU A 140 -1.80 -1.79 -4.80
C LEU A 140 -1.51 -1.03 -3.51
N VAL A 141 -2.52 -0.30 -3.02
CA VAL A 141 -2.47 0.47 -1.78
C VAL A 141 -3.49 -0.12 -0.82
N GLU A 142 -3.00 -0.73 0.27
CA GLU A 142 -3.87 -1.26 1.33
C GLU A 142 -4.57 -0.13 2.09
N ILE A 143 -5.86 -0.31 2.35
CA ILE A 143 -6.69 0.60 3.13
C ILE A 143 -7.53 -0.21 4.12
N ASN A 144 -8.26 0.46 5.03
CA ASN A 144 -9.02 -0.21 6.08
C ASN A 144 -8.19 -1.21 6.90
N LYS A 145 -6.86 -1.03 6.99
CA LYS A 145 -6.01 -1.93 7.77
C LYS A 145 -6.42 -1.79 9.23
N GLN A 146 -6.84 -2.90 9.82
CA GLN A 146 -6.99 -2.95 11.26
C GLN A 146 -5.61 -3.14 11.87
N SER A 147 -5.25 -2.20 12.76
CA SER A 147 -4.08 -2.34 13.61
C SER A 147 -4.55 -2.54 15.04
N ALA A 148 -3.95 -3.51 15.70
CA ALA A 148 -4.05 -3.71 17.14
C ALA A 148 -3.33 -2.60 17.93
N GLY A 149 -2.62 -1.69 17.24
CA GLY A 149 -1.71 -0.71 17.82
C GLY A 149 -0.26 -1.19 17.80
N ASP A 150 0.68 -0.30 18.10
CA ASP A 150 2.10 -0.66 18.16
C ASP A 150 2.35 -1.68 19.28
N TYR A 151 3.26 -2.62 19.05
CA TYR A 151 3.70 -3.57 20.07
C TYR A 151 4.39 -2.84 21.22
N VAL A 152 3.98 -3.16 22.45
CA VAL A 152 4.54 -2.60 23.68
C VAL A 152 5.39 -3.64 24.41
N SER A 153 4.82 -4.80 24.73
CA SER A 153 5.49 -5.86 25.51
C SER A 153 4.80 -7.21 25.34
N HIS A 154 5.44 -8.27 25.82
CA HIS A 154 4.77 -9.56 26.02
C HIS A 154 5.21 -10.20 27.33
N GLN A 155 4.36 -11.05 27.87
CA GLN A 155 4.64 -11.87 29.04
C GLN A 155 3.95 -13.24 28.91
N VAL A 156 4.57 -14.26 29.48
CA VAL A 156 3.96 -15.60 29.59
C VAL A 156 3.62 -15.86 31.04
N VAL A 157 2.34 -16.07 31.34
CA VAL A 157 1.84 -16.39 32.69
C VAL A 157 0.88 -17.56 32.55
N ASP A 158 1.08 -18.62 33.35
CA ASP A 158 0.21 -19.80 33.39
C ASP A 158 -0.16 -20.36 32.00
N GLU A 159 0.83 -20.52 31.11
CA GLU A 159 0.65 -21.03 29.74
C GLU A 159 -0.23 -20.12 28.83
N ILE A 160 -0.30 -18.83 29.14
CA ILE A 160 -0.91 -17.80 28.29
C ILE A 160 0.17 -16.80 27.91
N LEU A 161 0.38 -16.60 26.60
CA LEU A 161 1.16 -15.49 26.08
C LEU A 161 0.24 -14.27 25.97
N MET A 162 0.47 -13.29 26.84
CA MET A 162 -0.16 -11.98 26.76
C MET A 162 0.72 -11.05 25.92
N ILE A 163 0.18 -10.49 24.85
CA ILE A 163 0.83 -9.49 24.02
C ILE A 163 0.16 -8.15 24.29
N THR A 164 0.91 -7.20 24.84
CA THR A 164 0.43 -5.82 25.03
C THR A 164 0.79 -5.00 23.80
N VAL A 165 -0.21 -4.33 23.26
CA VAL A 165 -0.12 -3.36 22.17
C VAL A 165 -0.82 -2.07 22.61
N GLU A 166 -0.63 -0.97 21.89
CA GLU A 166 -1.31 0.30 22.23
C GLU A 166 -2.84 0.17 22.31
N GLY A 167 -3.43 -0.70 21.48
CA GLY A 167 -4.87 -0.93 21.45
C GLY A 167 -5.41 -1.91 22.50
N GLY A 168 -4.56 -2.53 23.31
CA GLY A 168 -5.00 -3.48 24.35
C GLY A 168 -4.06 -4.66 24.58
N ILE A 169 -4.60 -5.72 25.16
CA ILE A 169 -3.89 -6.97 25.42
C ILE A 169 -4.55 -8.07 24.60
N PHE A 170 -3.75 -8.81 23.83
CA PHE A 170 -4.14 -10.03 23.13
C PHE A 170 -3.67 -11.22 23.93
N GLU A 171 -4.53 -12.22 24.09
CA GLU A 171 -4.21 -13.42 24.85
C GLU A 171 -4.10 -14.62 23.91
N ILE A 172 -2.97 -15.31 23.98
CA ILE A 172 -2.75 -16.57 23.26
C ILE A 172 -2.60 -17.68 24.29
N GLN A 173 -3.66 -18.47 24.44
CA GLN A 173 -3.67 -19.65 25.31
C GLN A 173 -3.06 -20.83 24.57
N PHE A 174 -2.04 -21.47 25.16
CA PHE A 174 -1.48 -22.72 24.64
C PHE A 174 -2.32 -23.89 25.15
N PHE A 175 -2.87 -24.70 24.24
CA PHE A 175 -3.55 -25.95 24.61
C PHE A 175 -2.59 -27.15 24.58
N ASN A 176 -1.62 -27.12 23.67
CA ASN A 176 -0.48 -28.03 23.63
C ASN A 176 0.62 -27.42 22.74
N ASN A 177 1.70 -28.17 22.50
CA ASN A 177 2.86 -27.74 21.71
C ASN A 177 2.56 -27.39 20.23
N SER A 178 1.33 -27.58 19.75
CA SER A 178 0.92 -27.35 18.36
C SER A 178 -0.44 -26.68 18.21
N ILE A 179 -1.15 -26.39 19.30
CA ILE A 179 -2.49 -25.80 19.27
C ILE A 179 -2.54 -24.63 20.25
N VAL A 180 -2.98 -23.48 19.73
CA VAL A 180 -3.23 -22.27 20.50
C VAL A 180 -4.64 -21.75 20.23
N LYS A 181 -5.20 -20.99 21.18
CA LYS A 181 -6.37 -20.13 21.00
C LYS A 181 -5.96 -18.69 21.18
N ALA A 182 -6.38 -17.83 20.27
CA ALA A 182 -6.17 -16.39 20.35
C ALA A 182 -7.51 -15.69 20.63
N GLU A 183 -7.53 -14.79 21.59
CA GLU A 183 -8.68 -13.93 21.95
C GLU A 183 -8.27 -12.46 22.03
#